data_AF-A0A1F4DGY9-F1
#
_entry.id   AF-A0A1F4DGY9-F1
#
_cell.length_a   1.000
_cell.length_b   1.000
_cell.length_c   1.000
_cell.angle_alpha   90.00
_cell.angle_beta   90.00
_cell.angle_gamma   90.00
#
_symmetry.space_group_name_H-M   'P 1'
#
loop_
_entity.id
_entity.type
_entity.pdbx_description
1 polymer ?
#
loop_
_entity_poly.entity_id
_entity_poly.type
_entity_poly.pdbx_seq_one_letter_code
_entity_poly.pdbx_strand_id
1 'polypeptide(L)'
;MEEFYPPLIDKERCLAWSVDKAPCQAVCPLGMDVEGYITAAAQGDFQGALGIMRETCALPAVCGRVCHRPCEKQCKRAEVDAPLAIRGLKRFIADYAHSGEDPPQALLRTKQERVAVVGSGPAGLAAAYDLIRLGYGVTIYEALPHAGGMLAFGIPEFDLPQEVIQREIDYIRALGVEIKINTPIGENPSVACLLRGGFSAVLVGIGAQGSARLPIPGKELEGVIYALPLLREARHGNGPRLEGKGLVIGGGNVAIDVARTAIRLGAEEVSLACIESRETMPAFPEMIDLAEREGVKIWDSLAPQRILGLDGVKATAVELQQVAHSERASDGTVTWTLLKDPNALRTIEVDWIGVAIGQKVSMGGDLENLNISRRGTLTVDPEYSVTSAEGIYAAGDVVAVPSTVTEAMAAGRRAALAIDRRLQGGAAPPFMYQPAKTGRDILPHGIEPTSCPVMPLRSAGESIRGFQEVELGFSLEQAVAEAKRCLRCKTCLRCLEMTRCVAFVPVSNNGKQSPRIAGDLCEACGRCARSCIYRNIYLT
;
A
#
# COMPACT_ATOMS: atom_id res chain seq x y z
N MET A 1 -10.89 -38.39 -48.69
CA MET A 1 -11.36 -37.36 -47.74
C MET A 1 -10.22 -37.16 -46.78
N GLU A 2 -9.58 -35.99 -46.81
CA GLU A 2 -8.63 -35.63 -45.75
C GLU A 2 -9.43 -35.56 -44.44
N GLU A 3 -8.99 -36.28 -43.42
CA GLU A 3 -9.59 -36.18 -42.08
C GLU A 3 -9.25 -34.79 -41.53
N PHE A 4 -10.25 -33.91 -41.49
CA PHE A 4 -10.09 -32.59 -40.91
C PHE A 4 -10.16 -32.70 -39.39
N TYR A 5 -9.03 -32.49 -38.72
CA TYR A 5 -8.97 -32.44 -37.27
C TYR A 5 -9.11 -30.99 -36.78
N PRO A 6 -9.99 -30.72 -35.79
CA PRO A 6 -10.11 -29.39 -35.23
C PRO A 6 -8.82 -29.02 -34.45
N PRO A 7 -8.37 -27.75 -34.50
CA PRO A 7 -7.24 -27.31 -33.70
C PRO A 7 -7.40 -27.64 -32.21
N LEU A 8 -6.30 -27.94 -31.53
CA LEU A 8 -6.30 -28.30 -30.11
C LEU A 8 -5.82 -27.14 -29.24
N ILE A 9 -6.52 -26.92 -28.13
CA ILE A 9 -6.11 -25.98 -27.09
C ILE A 9 -5.23 -26.73 -26.10
N ASP A 10 -4.00 -26.26 -25.93
CA ASP A 10 -3.09 -26.69 -24.87
C ASP A 10 -3.65 -26.26 -23.50
N LYS A 11 -4.30 -27.17 -22.78
CA LYS A 11 -4.94 -26.83 -21.50
C LYS A 11 -3.92 -26.55 -20.38
N GLU A 12 -2.69 -27.05 -20.51
CA GLU A 12 -1.65 -26.81 -19.52
C GLU A 12 -1.04 -25.40 -19.69
N ARG A 13 -0.94 -24.92 -20.94
CA ARG A 13 -0.41 -23.59 -21.24
C ARG A 13 -1.49 -22.51 -21.39
N CYS A 14 -2.74 -22.88 -21.66
CA CYS A 14 -3.81 -21.88 -21.82
C CYS A 14 -4.14 -21.22 -20.48
N LEU A 15 -3.93 -19.89 -20.39
CA LEU A 15 -4.16 -19.11 -19.17
C LEU A 15 -5.59 -19.27 -18.62
N ALA A 16 -6.59 -19.42 -19.49
CA ALA A 16 -7.96 -19.67 -19.07
C ALA A 16 -8.11 -21.00 -18.30
N TRP A 17 -7.29 -22.01 -18.61
CA TRP A 17 -7.30 -23.33 -17.95
C TRP A 17 -6.32 -23.44 -16.78
N SER A 18 -5.14 -22.82 -16.87
CA SER A 18 -4.01 -23.14 -15.97
C SER A 18 -3.71 -22.09 -14.88
N VAL A 19 -4.37 -20.92 -14.91
CA VAL A 19 -4.10 -19.81 -13.98
C VAL A 19 -5.26 -19.53 -13.05
N ASP A 20 -5.01 -19.47 -11.74
CA ASP A 20 -6.04 -19.14 -10.75
C ASP A 20 -6.16 -17.63 -10.52
N LYS A 21 -5.02 -16.91 -10.59
CA LYS A 21 -4.93 -15.46 -10.38
C LYS A 21 -3.98 -14.83 -11.38
N ALA A 22 -4.33 -13.63 -11.87
CA ALA A 22 -3.40 -12.83 -12.66
C ALA A 22 -2.16 -12.49 -11.80
N PRO A 23 -0.95 -12.37 -12.39
CA PRO A 23 0.27 -12.07 -11.62
C PRO A 23 0.15 -10.83 -10.73
N CYS A 24 -0.49 -9.78 -11.25
CA CYS A 24 -0.77 -8.55 -10.52
C CYS A 24 -1.71 -8.73 -9.32
N GLN A 25 -2.72 -9.60 -9.42
CA GLN A 25 -3.61 -9.97 -8.31
C GLN A 25 -2.88 -10.83 -7.27
N ALA A 26 -2.06 -11.79 -7.73
CA ALA A 26 -1.35 -12.72 -6.86
C ALA A 26 -0.37 -12.05 -5.90
N VAL A 27 0.28 -10.96 -6.33
CA VAL A 27 1.22 -10.19 -5.49
C VAL A 27 0.60 -9.00 -4.77
N CYS A 28 -0.69 -8.72 -5.00
CA CYS A 28 -1.38 -7.67 -4.25
C CYS A 28 -1.64 -8.18 -2.82
N PRO A 29 -1.17 -7.48 -1.76
CA PRO A 29 -1.41 -7.92 -0.38
C PRO A 29 -2.89 -8.07 -0.03
N LEU A 30 -3.76 -7.29 -0.69
CA LEU A 30 -5.21 -7.32 -0.52
C LEU A 30 -5.91 -8.36 -1.41
N GLY A 31 -5.21 -8.91 -2.40
CA GLY A 31 -5.77 -9.86 -3.37
C GLY A 31 -6.77 -9.25 -4.36
N MET A 32 -6.71 -7.93 -4.59
CA MET A 32 -7.63 -7.21 -5.48
C MET A 32 -7.68 -7.82 -6.88
N ASP A 33 -8.88 -7.92 -7.48
CA ASP A 33 -9.03 -8.37 -8.86
C ASP A 33 -8.61 -7.28 -9.86
N VAL A 34 -7.29 -7.12 -9.99
CA VAL A 34 -6.64 -6.14 -10.87
C VAL A 34 -7.12 -6.25 -12.31
N GLU A 35 -7.26 -7.47 -12.81
CA GLU A 35 -7.71 -7.68 -14.17
C GLU A 35 -9.19 -7.28 -14.33
N GLY A 36 -10.03 -7.64 -13.36
CA GLY A 36 -11.47 -7.36 -13.38
C GLY A 36 -11.75 -5.86 -13.44
N TYR A 37 -11.25 -5.07 -12.48
CA TYR A 37 -11.55 -3.63 -12.46
C TYR A 37 -10.89 -2.86 -13.62
N ILE A 38 -9.73 -3.32 -14.12
CA ILE A 38 -9.12 -2.69 -15.32
C ILE A 38 -9.94 -3.04 -16.58
N THR A 39 -10.48 -4.27 -16.66
CA THR A 39 -11.34 -4.65 -17.78
C THR A 39 -12.63 -3.83 -17.81
N ALA A 40 -13.25 -3.61 -16.65
CA ALA A 40 -14.41 -2.72 -16.53
C ALA A 40 -14.05 -1.26 -16.91
N ALA A 41 -12.93 -0.74 -16.41
CA ALA A 41 -12.44 0.60 -16.77
C ALA A 41 -12.15 0.75 -18.27
N ALA A 42 -11.63 -0.28 -18.94
CA ALA A 42 -11.40 -0.27 -20.39
C ALA A 42 -12.70 -0.16 -21.21
N GLN A 43 -13.83 -0.55 -20.62
CA GLN A 43 -15.18 -0.46 -21.20
C GLN A 43 -15.90 0.84 -20.79
N GLY A 44 -15.27 1.69 -19.97
CA GLY A 44 -15.89 2.90 -19.42
C GLY A 44 -16.79 2.66 -18.21
N ASP A 45 -16.87 1.43 -17.68
CA ASP A 45 -17.62 1.10 -16.48
C ASP A 45 -16.78 1.34 -15.22
N PHE A 46 -16.66 2.61 -14.84
CA PHE A 46 -15.86 3.01 -13.67
C PHE A 46 -16.55 2.72 -12.34
N GLN A 47 -17.89 2.71 -12.31
CA GLN A 47 -18.67 2.34 -11.12
C GLN A 47 -18.51 0.85 -10.81
N GLY A 48 -18.68 -0.02 -11.82
CA GLY A 48 -18.41 -1.44 -11.68
C GLY A 48 -16.95 -1.72 -11.32
N ALA A 49 -16.01 -0.98 -11.91
CA ALA A 49 -14.59 -1.07 -11.56
C ALA A 49 -14.33 -0.74 -10.07
N LEU A 50 -14.92 0.34 -9.55
CA LEU A 50 -14.81 0.70 -8.13
C LEU A 50 -15.45 -0.37 -7.23
N GLY A 51 -16.62 -0.90 -7.61
CA GLY A 51 -17.28 -2.00 -6.91
C GLY A 51 -16.37 -3.23 -6.77
N ILE A 52 -15.73 -3.65 -7.86
CA ILE A 52 -14.75 -4.77 -7.86
C ILE A 52 -13.56 -4.46 -6.93
N MET A 53 -13.06 -3.22 -6.92
CA MET A 53 -12.00 -2.82 -5.99
C MET A 53 -12.45 -2.95 -4.52
N ARG A 54 -13.68 -2.51 -4.20
CA ARG A 54 -14.26 -2.53 -2.85
C ARG A 54 -14.53 -3.94 -2.31
N GLU A 55 -14.54 -4.98 -3.14
CA GLU A 55 -14.69 -6.37 -2.66
C GLU A 55 -13.63 -6.75 -1.63
N THR A 56 -12.39 -6.25 -1.82
CA THR A 56 -11.23 -6.60 -0.99
C THR A 56 -10.41 -5.40 -0.48
N CYS A 57 -10.65 -4.19 -1.01
CA CYS A 57 -9.97 -2.97 -0.61
C CYS A 57 -10.93 -1.98 0.05
N ALA A 58 -10.73 -1.70 1.34
CA ALA A 58 -11.54 -0.73 2.08
C ALA A 58 -11.27 0.72 1.66
N LEU A 59 -10.05 1.02 1.16
CA LEU A 59 -9.58 2.38 0.87
C LEU A 59 -9.03 2.50 -0.58
N PRO A 60 -9.86 2.28 -1.62
CA PRO A 60 -9.43 2.28 -3.02
C PRO A 60 -8.74 3.59 -3.47
N ALA A 61 -9.27 4.75 -3.09
CA ALA A 61 -8.72 6.05 -3.47
C ALA A 61 -7.36 6.34 -2.80
N VAL A 62 -7.19 5.90 -1.55
CA VAL A 62 -5.90 5.95 -0.85
C VAL A 62 -4.89 5.06 -1.57
N CYS A 63 -5.27 3.84 -1.94
CA CYS A 63 -4.42 2.95 -2.73
C CYS A 63 -4.02 3.54 -4.09
N GLY A 64 -4.88 4.37 -4.69
CA GLY A 64 -4.57 5.10 -5.93
C GLY A 64 -3.47 6.15 -5.77
N ARG A 65 -3.13 6.56 -4.55
CA ARG A 65 -2.12 7.60 -4.27
C ARG A 65 -0.84 7.03 -3.68
N VAL A 66 -0.96 6.22 -2.62
CA VAL A 66 0.19 5.85 -1.77
C VAL A 66 0.59 4.37 -1.83
N CYS A 67 -0.04 3.57 -2.71
CA CYS A 67 0.35 2.17 -2.87
C CYS A 67 1.76 2.05 -3.47
N HIS A 68 2.52 1.06 -3.00
CA HIS A 68 3.87 0.72 -3.47
C HIS A 68 3.91 -0.18 -4.73
N ARG A 69 2.73 -0.43 -5.32
CA ARG A 69 2.56 -0.98 -6.67
C ARG A 69 3.25 -2.33 -6.94
N PRO A 70 3.18 -3.34 -6.04
CA PRO A 70 3.80 -4.64 -6.29
C PRO A 70 3.20 -5.32 -7.53
N CYS A 71 1.94 -5.01 -7.83
CA CYS A 71 1.21 -5.46 -9.01
C CYS A 71 1.84 -4.97 -10.33
N GLU A 72 2.43 -3.77 -10.36
CA GLU A 72 3.09 -3.21 -11.57
C GLU A 72 4.42 -3.90 -11.81
N LYS A 73 5.18 -4.20 -10.75
CA LYS A 73 6.46 -4.93 -10.81
C LYS A 73 6.34 -6.34 -11.40
N GLN A 74 5.16 -6.94 -11.33
CA GLN A 74 4.86 -8.27 -11.84
C GLN A 74 3.96 -8.24 -13.09
N CYS A 75 3.73 -7.06 -13.66
CA CYS A 75 2.87 -6.89 -14.82
C CYS A 75 3.53 -7.50 -16.07
N LYS A 76 2.85 -8.45 -16.70
CA LYS A 76 3.35 -9.10 -17.93
C LYS A 76 3.47 -8.17 -19.14
N ARG A 77 2.82 -7.01 -19.10
CA ARG A 77 2.94 -6.02 -20.17
C ARG A 77 4.36 -5.44 -20.30
N ALA A 78 5.17 -5.52 -19.24
CA ALA A 78 6.59 -5.15 -19.27
C ALA A 78 7.43 -5.97 -20.24
N GLU A 79 6.97 -7.16 -20.66
CA GLU A 79 7.64 -8.00 -21.67
C GLU A 79 7.34 -7.54 -23.12
N VAL A 80 6.40 -6.61 -23.30
CA VAL A 80 6.01 -6.05 -24.61
C VAL A 80 6.48 -4.60 -24.73
N ASP A 81 6.12 -3.76 -23.75
CA ASP A 81 6.50 -2.35 -23.72
C ASP A 81 6.80 -1.88 -22.28
N ALA A 82 5.78 -1.52 -21.51
CA ALA A 82 5.89 -1.01 -20.15
C ALA A 82 4.80 -1.64 -19.28
N PRO A 83 5.03 -1.83 -17.97
CA PRO A 83 3.98 -2.28 -17.06
C PRO A 83 2.77 -1.33 -17.12
N LEU A 84 1.60 -1.85 -16.77
CA LEU A 84 0.42 -0.99 -16.61
C LEU A 84 0.62 -0.02 -15.44
N ALA A 85 0.16 1.22 -15.58
CA ALA A 85 0.06 2.24 -14.54
C ALA A 85 -1.15 1.96 -13.63
N ILE A 86 -1.15 0.79 -12.98
CA ILE A 86 -2.25 0.27 -12.15
C ILE A 86 -2.60 1.24 -11.01
N ARG A 87 -1.63 1.87 -10.34
CA ARG A 87 -1.90 2.88 -9.30
C ARG A 87 -2.64 4.09 -9.86
N GLY A 88 -2.19 4.60 -11.00
CA GLY A 88 -2.84 5.72 -11.69
C GLY A 88 -4.26 5.39 -12.12
N LEU A 89 -4.49 4.17 -12.65
CA LEU A 89 -5.83 3.67 -12.95
C LEU A 89 -6.72 3.57 -11.71
N LYS A 90 -6.21 3.03 -10.59
CA LYS A 90 -6.96 2.98 -9.32
C LYS A 90 -7.38 4.36 -8.85
N ARG A 91 -6.47 5.35 -8.93
CA ARG A 91 -6.77 6.74 -8.60
C ARG A 91 -7.88 7.28 -9.47
N PHE A 92 -7.72 7.17 -10.80
CA PHE A 92 -8.71 7.64 -11.74
C PHE A 92 -10.08 7.01 -11.48
N ILE A 93 -10.15 5.69 -11.35
CA ILE A 93 -11.40 4.96 -11.11
C ILE A 93 -12.08 5.47 -9.82
N ALA A 94 -11.33 5.56 -8.72
CA ALA A 94 -11.88 5.98 -7.44
C ALA A 94 -12.31 7.46 -7.43
N ASP A 95 -11.57 8.33 -8.11
CA ASP A 95 -11.90 9.76 -8.18
C ASP A 95 -13.07 10.03 -9.14
N TYR A 96 -13.12 9.35 -10.29
CA TYR A 96 -14.18 9.48 -11.29
C TYR A 96 -15.52 8.92 -10.78
N ALA A 97 -15.52 7.69 -10.27
CA ALA A 97 -16.73 7.02 -9.82
C ALA A 97 -17.37 7.74 -8.61
N HIS A 98 -16.57 8.39 -7.76
CA HIS A 98 -17.14 9.13 -6.64
C HIS A 98 -18.03 10.31 -7.06
N SER A 99 -17.77 10.94 -8.21
CA SER A 99 -18.51 12.12 -8.66
C SER A 99 -20.01 11.89 -8.89
N GLY A 100 -20.51 10.65 -8.78
CA GLY A 100 -21.92 10.31 -8.89
C GLY A 100 -22.38 9.11 -8.06
N GLU A 101 -21.69 8.78 -6.95
CA GLU A 101 -22.07 7.66 -6.08
C GLU A 101 -22.90 8.15 -4.88
N ASP A 102 -24.10 7.61 -4.69
CA ASP A 102 -24.84 7.77 -3.44
C ASP A 102 -24.11 7.03 -2.30
N PRO A 103 -24.18 7.52 -1.05
CA PRO A 103 -23.65 6.77 0.09
C PRO A 103 -24.21 5.33 0.13
N PRO A 104 -23.39 4.33 0.48
CA PRO A 104 -23.89 2.96 0.55
C PRO A 104 -24.97 2.85 1.62
N GLN A 105 -25.91 1.93 1.41
CA GLN A 105 -26.88 1.61 2.45
C GLN A 105 -26.19 0.96 3.64
N ALA A 106 -26.63 1.32 4.85
CA ALA A 106 -26.17 0.69 6.07
C ALA A 106 -26.45 -0.82 6.04
N LEU A 107 -25.46 -1.61 6.42
CA LEU A 107 -25.59 -3.06 6.45
C LEU A 107 -26.36 -3.48 7.71
N LEU A 108 -27.25 -4.46 7.54
CA LEU A 108 -27.98 -5.03 8.67
C LEU A 108 -27.01 -5.84 9.54
N ARG A 109 -27.13 -5.64 10.86
CA ARG A 109 -26.46 -6.50 11.84
C ARG A 109 -27.18 -7.85 11.87
N THR A 110 -26.48 -8.89 11.45
CA THR A 110 -26.99 -10.28 11.44
C THR A 110 -26.43 -11.09 12.61
N LYS A 111 -25.46 -10.55 13.33
CA LYS A 111 -24.81 -11.16 14.51
C LYS A 111 -25.06 -10.33 15.76
N GLN A 112 -25.15 -11.00 16.91
CA GLN A 112 -25.39 -10.35 18.21
C GLN A 112 -24.09 -9.84 18.84
N GLU A 113 -22.98 -10.49 18.51
CA GLU A 113 -21.65 -10.14 18.98
C GLU A 113 -21.22 -8.77 18.46
N ARG A 114 -20.42 -8.08 19.28
CA ARG A 114 -19.83 -6.79 18.95
C ARG A 114 -18.32 -6.87 19.01
N VAL A 115 -17.65 -6.16 18.11
CA VAL A 115 -16.19 -6.10 18.03
C VAL A 115 -15.72 -4.67 18.21
N ALA A 116 -14.76 -4.46 19.11
CA ALA A 116 -14.08 -3.18 19.26
C ALA A 116 -12.78 -3.18 18.45
N VAL A 117 -12.48 -2.06 17.81
CA VAL A 117 -11.21 -1.84 17.11
C VAL A 117 -10.53 -0.63 17.72
N VAL A 118 -9.31 -0.77 18.22
CA VAL A 118 -8.52 0.29 18.82
C VAL A 118 -7.51 0.82 17.80
N GLY A 119 -7.72 2.05 17.35
CA GLY A 119 -6.95 2.72 16.29
C GLY A 119 -7.67 2.70 14.94
N SER A 120 -7.77 3.87 14.32
CA SER A 120 -8.44 4.07 13.00
C SER A 120 -7.45 4.14 11.82
N GLY A 121 -6.26 3.56 11.97
CA GLY A 121 -5.31 3.42 10.87
C GLY A 121 -5.78 2.41 9.80
N PRO A 122 -4.98 2.18 8.74
CA PRO A 122 -5.34 1.28 7.64
C PRO A 122 -5.77 -0.12 8.10
N ALA A 123 -5.06 -0.71 9.07
CA ALA A 123 -5.39 -2.02 9.61
C ALA A 123 -6.76 -2.02 10.31
N GLY A 124 -7.04 -1.03 11.16
CA GLY A 124 -8.30 -0.91 11.88
C GLY A 124 -9.49 -0.65 10.95
N LEU A 125 -9.33 0.26 9.98
CA LEU A 125 -10.37 0.56 8.99
C LEU A 125 -10.70 -0.65 8.12
N ALA A 126 -9.68 -1.38 7.63
CA ALA A 126 -9.90 -2.57 6.81
C ALA A 126 -10.53 -3.72 7.61
N ALA A 127 -10.14 -3.89 8.88
CA ALA A 127 -10.77 -4.88 9.76
C ALA A 127 -12.23 -4.54 10.04
N ALA A 128 -12.54 -3.28 10.36
CA ALA A 128 -13.90 -2.83 10.61
C ALA A 128 -14.78 -2.99 9.37
N TYR A 129 -14.24 -2.66 8.18
CA TYR A 129 -14.89 -2.85 6.90
C TYR A 129 -15.26 -4.32 6.62
N ASP A 130 -14.36 -5.26 6.91
CA ASP A 130 -14.66 -6.69 6.72
C ASP A 130 -15.63 -7.21 7.79
N LEU A 131 -15.48 -6.82 9.06
CA LEU A 131 -16.33 -7.26 10.16
C LEU A 131 -17.79 -6.79 10.02
N ILE A 132 -18.03 -5.55 9.59
CA ILE A 132 -19.40 -5.05 9.37
C ILE A 132 -20.08 -5.83 8.23
N ARG A 133 -19.33 -6.19 7.17
CA ARG A 133 -19.81 -7.03 6.06
C ARG A 133 -20.08 -8.48 6.45
N LEU A 134 -19.43 -8.96 7.51
CA LEU A 134 -19.70 -10.26 8.13
C LEU A 134 -20.88 -10.22 9.11
N GLY A 135 -21.47 -9.04 9.35
CA GLY A 135 -22.71 -8.86 10.10
C GLY A 135 -22.55 -8.45 11.57
N TYR A 136 -21.34 -8.14 12.02
CA TYR A 136 -21.06 -7.73 13.41
C TYR A 136 -21.38 -6.25 13.67
N GLY A 137 -21.73 -5.93 14.91
CA GLY A 137 -21.67 -4.54 15.37
C GLY A 137 -20.22 -4.13 15.63
N VAL A 138 -19.74 -3.06 14.98
CA VAL A 138 -18.33 -2.63 15.08
C VAL A 138 -18.22 -1.20 15.58
N THR A 139 -17.35 -0.98 16.57
CA THR A 139 -16.98 0.35 17.07
C THR A 139 -15.46 0.53 17.01
N ILE A 140 -14.99 1.55 16.31
CA ILE A 140 -13.59 1.98 16.28
C ILE A 140 -13.39 3.06 17.36
N TYR A 141 -12.33 2.92 18.16
CA TYR A 141 -11.87 3.89 19.13
C TYR A 141 -10.57 4.51 18.62
N GLU A 142 -10.60 5.80 18.32
CA GLU A 142 -9.46 6.58 17.84
C GLU A 142 -9.01 7.57 18.91
N ALA A 143 -7.72 7.55 19.23
CA ALA A 143 -7.13 8.40 20.25
C ALA A 143 -7.12 9.88 19.86
N LEU A 144 -6.96 10.17 18.57
CA LEU A 144 -6.79 11.52 18.04
C LEU A 144 -8.12 12.15 17.57
N PRO A 145 -8.15 13.47 17.28
CA PRO A 145 -9.36 14.17 16.85
C PRO A 145 -9.87 13.78 15.45
N HIS A 146 -9.04 13.12 14.64
CA HIS A 146 -9.38 12.71 13.28
C HIS A 146 -9.10 11.22 13.09
N ALA A 147 -9.96 10.56 12.31
CA ALA A 147 -9.77 9.17 11.94
C ALA A 147 -8.84 9.05 10.72
N GLY A 148 -8.20 7.88 10.56
CA GLY A 148 -7.29 7.56 9.44
C GLY A 148 -5.88 7.16 9.88
N GLY A 149 -5.52 7.35 11.15
CA GLY A 149 -4.19 7.03 11.68
C GLY A 149 -3.07 7.66 10.86
N MET A 150 -2.01 6.92 10.53
CA MET A 150 -0.89 7.47 9.74
C MET A 150 -1.29 8.00 8.37
N LEU A 151 -2.43 7.56 7.80
CA LEU A 151 -2.94 8.17 6.57
C LEU A 151 -3.26 9.65 6.77
N ALA A 152 -3.84 10.01 7.93
CA ALA A 152 -4.32 11.34 8.31
C ALA A 152 -3.31 12.15 9.16
N PHE A 153 -2.22 11.54 9.64
CA PHE A 153 -1.23 12.24 10.48
C PHE A 153 0.23 12.10 10.01
N GLY A 154 0.55 11.14 9.15
CA GLY A 154 1.92 10.83 8.76
C GLY A 154 2.24 11.10 7.29
N ILE A 155 1.26 10.94 6.39
CA ILE A 155 1.47 11.17 4.95
C ILE A 155 1.19 12.65 4.63
N PRO A 156 2.05 13.34 3.87
CA PRO A 156 1.82 14.74 3.51
C PRO A 156 0.54 14.96 2.69
N GLU A 157 -0.09 16.11 2.90
CA GLU A 157 -1.33 16.50 2.20
C GLU A 157 -1.17 16.55 0.67
N PHE A 158 0.02 16.92 0.19
CA PHE A 158 0.34 17.00 -1.25
C PHE A 158 0.52 15.64 -1.94
N ASP A 159 0.59 14.54 -1.17
CA ASP A 159 0.62 13.16 -1.68
C ASP A 159 -0.70 12.42 -1.37
N LEU A 160 -1.37 12.76 -0.26
CA LEU A 160 -2.66 12.19 0.11
C LEU A 160 -3.55 13.24 0.80
N PRO A 161 -4.50 13.84 0.08
CA PRO A 161 -5.39 14.84 0.65
C PRO A 161 -6.29 14.30 1.76
N GLN A 162 -6.57 15.14 2.75
CA GLN A 162 -7.45 14.80 3.87
C GLN A 162 -8.88 14.50 3.39
N GLU A 163 -9.36 15.21 2.37
CA GLU A 163 -10.69 14.99 1.77
C GLU A 163 -10.84 13.58 1.19
N VAL A 164 -9.78 13.04 0.57
CA VAL A 164 -9.78 11.70 -0.01
C VAL A 164 -9.87 10.63 1.07
N ILE A 165 -9.16 10.84 2.19
CA ILE A 165 -9.21 9.95 3.36
C ILE A 165 -10.61 10.00 3.99
N GLN A 166 -11.12 11.22 4.19
CA GLN A 166 -12.42 11.45 4.82
C GLN A 166 -13.54 10.78 4.05
N ARG A 167 -13.53 10.89 2.71
CA ARG A 167 -14.46 10.18 1.82
C ARG A 167 -14.51 8.67 2.07
N GLU A 168 -13.35 8.01 2.14
CA GLU A 168 -13.30 6.56 2.34
C GLU A 168 -13.75 6.17 3.76
N ILE A 169 -13.44 6.98 4.76
CA ILE A 169 -13.90 6.78 6.14
C ILE A 169 -15.43 6.96 6.22
N ASP A 170 -15.98 7.94 5.51
CA ASP A 170 -17.42 8.17 5.49
C ASP A 170 -18.17 7.06 4.76
N TYR A 171 -17.58 6.47 3.73
CA TYR A 171 -18.10 5.23 3.13
C TYR A 171 -18.18 4.10 4.17
N ILE A 172 -17.12 3.89 4.97
CA ILE A 172 -17.10 2.87 6.04
C ILE A 172 -18.14 3.18 7.13
N ARG A 173 -18.30 4.45 7.51
CA ARG A 173 -19.34 4.87 8.47
C ARG A 173 -20.75 4.63 7.93
N ALA A 174 -20.99 4.94 6.65
CA ALA A 174 -22.28 4.74 6.00
C ALA A 174 -22.71 3.26 5.99
N LEU A 175 -21.76 2.32 5.96
CA LEU A 175 -22.04 0.89 6.13
C LEU A 175 -22.52 0.50 7.56
N GLY A 176 -22.37 1.38 8.55
CA GLY A 176 -22.83 1.18 9.92
C GLY A 176 -21.74 1.01 10.98
N VAL A 177 -20.47 1.28 10.62
CA VAL A 177 -19.35 1.28 11.58
C VAL A 177 -19.38 2.56 12.42
N GLU A 178 -19.38 2.42 13.75
CA GLU A 178 -19.26 3.54 14.67
C GLU A 178 -17.79 3.93 14.86
N ILE A 179 -17.46 5.22 14.85
CA ILE A 179 -16.09 5.70 15.08
C ILE A 179 -16.11 6.77 16.17
N LYS A 180 -15.44 6.50 17.29
CA LYS A 180 -15.28 7.40 18.43
C LYS A 180 -13.88 8.00 18.42
N ILE A 181 -13.77 9.27 18.04
CA ILE A 181 -12.54 10.06 18.09
C ILE A 181 -12.27 10.57 19.52
N ASN A 182 -11.06 11.09 19.77
CA ASN A 182 -10.64 11.58 21.09
C ASN A 182 -10.85 10.57 22.22
N THR A 183 -10.75 9.29 21.92
CA THR A 183 -11.03 8.19 22.85
C THR A 183 -9.82 7.25 22.91
N PRO A 184 -8.72 7.66 23.58
CA PRO A 184 -7.56 6.81 23.77
C PRO A 184 -7.94 5.57 24.61
N ILE A 185 -7.45 4.40 24.20
CA ILE A 185 -7.61 3.12 24.91
C ILE A 185 -6.22 2.58 25.25
N GLY A 186 -6.02 2.14 26.49
CA GLY A 186 -4.78 1.50 26.95
C GLY A 186 -4.64 1.59 28.46
N GLU A 187 -4.57 2.81 28.99
CA GLU A 187 -4.54 3.05 30.45
C GLU A 187 -5.94 3.10 31.05
N ASN A 188 -6.73 4.12 30.68
CA ASN A 188 -8.10 4.28 31.18
C ASN A 188 -9.01 4.94 30.12
N PRO A 189 -9.97 4.20 29.51
CA PRO A 189 -10.22 2.78 29.73
C PRO A 189 -9.14 1.87 29.10
N SER A 190 -8.91 0.72 29.72
CA SER A 190 -7.96 -0.28 29.24
C SER A 190 -8.56 -1.16 28.12
N VAL A 191 -7.73 -1.93 27.41
CA VAL A 191 -8.24 -2.87 26.38
C VAL A 191 -9.13 -3.94 27.01
N ALA A 192 -8.74 -4.46 28.17
CA ALA A 192 -9.56 -5.42 28.92
C ALA A 192 -10.89 -4.83 29.42
N CYS A 193 -10.99 -3.50 29.63
CA CYS A 193 -12.26 -2.86 29.93
C CYS A 193 -13.28 -3.01 28.79
N LEU A 194 -12.83 -3.02 27.53
CA LEU A 194 -13.73 -3.19 26.39
C LEU A 194 -14.36 -4.59 26.39
N LEU A 195 -13.58 -5.64 26.66
CA LEU A 195 -14.13 -7.00 26.81
C LEU A 195 -15.14 -7.08 27.94
N ARG A 196 -14.82 -6.53 29.12
CA ARG A 196 -15.76 -6.45 30.26
C ARG A 196 -17.00 -5.61 29.95
N GLY A 197 -16.90 -4.65 29.05
CA GLY A 197 -17.98 -3.82 28.54
C GLY A 197 -18.92 -4.51 27.54
N GLY A 198 -18.75 -5.81 27.31
CA GLY A 198 -19.62 -6.62 26.47
C GLY A 198 -19.26 -6.59 24.98
N PHE A 199 -18.00 -6.34 24.64
CA PHE A 199 -17.44 -6.69 23.33
C PHE A 199 -16.95 -8.14 23.36
N SER A 200 -17.23 -8.89 22.30
CA SER A 200 -16.84 -10.30 22.18
C SER A 200 -15.40 -10.47 21.72
N ALA A 201 -14.83 -9.44 21.07
CA ALA A 201 -13.43 -9.40 20.67
C ALA A 201 -12.94 -7.94 20.58
N VAL A 202 -11.62 -7.76 20.76
CA VAL A 202 -10.94 -6.47 20.56
C VAL A 202 -9.78 -6.64 19.60
N LEU A 203 -9.71 -5.80 18.58
CA LEU A 203 -8.56 -5.69 17.68
C LEU A 203 -7.74 -4.44 18.04
N VAL A 204 -6.45 -4.64 18.35
CA VAL A 204 -5.48 -3.57 18.57
C VAL A 204 -4.77 -3.25 17.26
N GLY A 205 -5.05 -2.08 16.70
CA GLY A 205 -4.51 -1.58 15.43
C GLY A 205 -3.90 -0.19 15.56
N ILE A 206 -3.26 0.10 16.69
CA ILE A 206 -2.76 1.44 17.02
C ILE A 206 -1.60 1.90 16.11
N GLY A 207 -0.84 0.97 15.52
CA GLY A 207 0.34 1.24 14.69
C GLY A 207 1.62 1.51 15.50
N ALA A 208 2.58 2.22 14.89
CA ALA A 208 3.83 2.66 15.50
C ALA A 208 3.91 4.19 15.53
N GLN A 209 3.55 4.81 16.65
CA GLN A 209 3.22 6.25 16.74
C GLN A 209 4.41 7.14 17.10
N GLY A 210 5.49 6.55 17.62
CA GLY A 210 6.68 7.26 18.08
C GLY A 210 7.77 7.30 17.01
N SER A 211 8.62 8.33 17.05
CA SER A 211 9.83 8.38 16.22
C SER A 211 11.00 7.68 16.90
N ALA A 212 11.74 6.87 16.14
CA ALA A 212 13.00 6.30 16.60
C ALA A 212 14.01 7.42 16.92
N ARG A 213 14.80 7.22 17.98
CA ARG A 213 15.75 8.21 18.50
C ARG A 213 17.14 7.95 17.93
N LEU A 214 17.83 9.01 17.52
CA LEU A 214 19.22 8.93 17.06
C LEU A 214 20.14 8.48 18.20
N PRO A 215 21.03 7.49 18.00
CA PRO A 215 21.95 7.03 19.04
C PRO A 215 23.29 7.77 19.02
N ILE A 216 23.29 9.09 18.83
CA ILE A 216 24.52 9.91 18.71
C ILE A 216 24.52 11.11 19.66
N PRO A 217 25.70 11.67 20.00
CA PRO A 217 25.81 12.93 20.75
C PRO A 217 25.14 14.11 20.01
N GLY A 218 24.59 15.05 20.79
CA GLY A 218 23.95 16.27 20.27
C GLY A 218 22.51 16.10 19.77
N LYS A 219 21.93 14.90 19.87
CA LYS A 219 20.55 14.60 19.44
C LYS A 219 19.42 15.37 20.16
N GLU A 220 19.72 15.97 21.30
CA GLU A 220 18.77 16.74 22.13
C GLU A 220 18.94 18.26 21.93
N LEU A 221 19.83 18.69 21.03
CA LEU A 221 20.02 20.11 20.72
C LEU A 221 18.76 20.70 20.09
N GLU A 222 18.51 21.98 20.37
CA GLU A 222 17.48 22.75 19.69
C GLU A 222 17.73 22.77 18.17
N GLY A 223 16.65 22.66 17.38
CA GLY A 223 16.74 22.52 15.93
C GLY A 223 16.76 21.07 15.44
N VAL A 224 16.88 20.08 16.34
CA VAL A 224 16.65 18.66 16.00
C VAL A 224 15.15 18.35 16.08
N ILE A 225 14.54 18.03 14.94
CA ILE A 225 13.11 17.83 14.79
C ILE A 225 12.86 16.40 14.30
N TYR A 226 11.99 15.66 15.00
CA TYR A 226 11.63 14.30 14.60
C TYR A 226 10.51 14.29 13.55
N ALA A 227 10.58 13.32 12.63
CA ALA A 227 9.70 13.26 11.46
C ALA A 227 8.21 13.26 11.79
N LEU A 228 7.74 12.39 12.70
CA LEU A 228 6.29 12.23 12.94
C LEU A 228 5.67 13.49 13.55
N PRO A 229 6.25 14.13 14.59
CA PRO A 229 5.77 15.43 15.05
C PRO A 229 5.74 16.49 13.94
N LEU A 230 6.80 16.62 13.15
CA LEU A 230 6.88 17.61 12.08
C LEU A 230 5.78 17.43 11.03
N LEU A 231 5.64 16.21 10.50
CA LEU A 231 4.65 15.89 9.46
C LEU A 231 3.22 16.08 9.98
N ARG A 232 2.97 15.69 11.23
CA ARG A 232 1.68 15.88 11.90
C ARG A 232 1.32 17.36 12.00
N GLU A 233 2.20 18.18 12.56
CA GLU A 233 1.94 19.61 12.73
C GLU A 233 1.78 20.30 11.38
N ALA A 234 2.65 19.99 10.41
CA ALA A 234 2.58 20.56 9.06
C ALA A 234 1.23 20.29 8.39
N ARG A 235 0.72 19.06 8.53
CA ARG A 235 -0.56 18.70 7.93
C ARG A 235 -1.74 19.47 8.50
N HIS A 236 -1.74 19.73 9.80
CA HIS A 236 -2.82 20.47 10.45
C HIS A 236 -2.63 22.00 10.39
N GLY A 237 -1.72 22.49 9.54
CA GLY A 237 -1.46 23.91 9.36
C GLY A 237 -0.67 24.56 10.51
N ASN A 238 -0.14 23.75 11.42
CA ASN A 238 0.63 24.17 12.60
C ASN A 238 2.13 23.88 12.47
N GLY A 239 2.59 23.52 11.26
CA GLY A 239 3.99 23.20 11.01
C GLY A 239 4.90 24.36 11.38
N PRO A 240 6.07 24.09 12.01
CA PRO A 240 7.02 25.14 12.32
C PRO A 240 7.54 25.76 11.03
N ARG A 241 7.79 27.07 11.03
CA ARG A 241 8.55 27.70 9.94
C ARG A 241 9.99 27.20 10.01
N LEU A 242 10.47 26.64 8.90
CA LEU A 242 11.84 26.14 8.79
C LEU A 242 12.61 27.11 7.91
N GLU A 243 13.54 27.87 8.48
CA GLU A 243 14.35 28.85 7.75
C GLU A 243 15.78 28.32 7.51
N GLY A 244 16.45 28.81 6.48
CA GLY A 244 17.84 28.46 6.19
C GLY A 244 18.04 27.03 5.67
N LYS A 245 19.18 26.43 6.01
CA LYS A 245 19.67 25.14 5.50
C LYS A 245 19.26 23.99 6.40
N GLY A 246 18.59 23.00 5.83
CA GLY A 246 18.16 21.80 6.52
C GLY A 246 18.90 20.54 6.11
N LEU A 247 19.14 19.64 7.07
CA LEU A 247 19.58 18.27 6.79
C LEU A 247 18.59 17.26 7.37
N VAL A 248 18.01 16.43 6.49
CA VAL A 248 17.17 15.29 6.87
C VAL A 248 18.02 14.03 6.97
N ILE A 249 17.94 13.30 8.07
CA ILE A 249 18.65 12.05 8.32
C ILE A 249 17.68 10.88 8.15
N GLY A 250 17.89 10.05 7.13
CA GLY A 250 17.13 8.83 6.83
C GLY A 250 16.96 8.58 5.33
N GLY A 251 16.87 7.32 4.91
CA GLY A 251 16.75 6.94 3.48
C GLY A 251 15.37 6.45 3.03
N GLY A 252 14.38 6.38 3.93
CA GLY A 252 13.04 5.86 3.62
C GLY A 252 12.05 6.90 3.13
N ASN A 253 10.85 6.46 2.74
CA ASN A 253 9.77 7.37 2.26
C ASN A 253 9.47 8.51 3.25
N VAL A 254 9.47 8.23 4.56
CA VAL A 254 9.26 9.27 5.59
C VAL A 254 10.33 10.36 5.54
N ALA A 255 11.58 10.04 5.19
CA ALA A 255 12.64 11.03 5.05
C ALA A 255 12.41 11.92 3.82
N ILE A 256 11.94 11.32 2.72
CA ILE A 256 11.53 12.06 1.52
C ILE A 256 10.36 13.00 1.85
N ASP A 257 9.35 12.50 2.57
CA ASP A 257 8.19 13.29 2.98
C ASP A 257 8.59 14.48 3.86
N VAL A 258 9.50 14.27 4.82
CA VAL A 258 10.06 15.33 5.66
C VAL A 258 10.81 16.37 4.81
N ALA A 259 11.67 15.93 3.88
CA ALA A 259 12.45 16.84 3.05
C ALA A 259 11.54 17.72 2.17
N ARG A 260 10.56 17.11 1.50
CA ARG A 260 9.59 17.81 0.64
C ARG A 260 8.64 18.72 1.44
N THR A 261 8.25 18.29 2.64
CA THR A 261 7.44 19.11 3.56
C THR A 261 8.24 20.32 4.04
N ALA A 262 9.53 20.15 4.34
CA ALA A 262 10.35 21.25 4.84
C ALA A 262 10.50 22.41 3.85
N ILE A 263 10.63 22.10 2.55
CA ILE A 263 10.61 23.12 1.49
C ILE A 263 9.33 23.97 1.57
N ARG A 264 8.17 23.32 1.75
CA ARG A 264 6.87 23.99 1.84
C ARG A 264 6.68 24.76 3.15
N LEU A 265 7.45 24.43 4.19
CA LEU A 265 7.51 25.16 5.45
C LEU A 265 8.51 26.34 5.44
N GLY A 266 9.14 26.61 4.30
CA GLY A 266 9.96 27.80 4.06
C GLY A 266 11.47 27.54 4.00
N ALA A 267 11.93 26.29 4.01
CA ALA A 267 13.37 26.01 4.00
C ALA A 267 14.00 26.45 2.67
N GLU A 268 15.16 27.09 2.75
CA GLU A 268 15.86 27.65 1.58
C GLU A 268 16.65 26.57 0.82
N GLU A 269 17.33 25.70 1.58
CA GLU A 269 18.02 24.54 1.05
C GLU A 269 17.71 23.32 1.91
N VAL A 270 17.36 22.21 1.27
CA VAL A 270 17.12 20.94 1.95
C VAL A 270 18.04 19.88 1.38
N SER A 271 18.84 19.28 2.26
CA SER A 271 19.62 18.09 1.97
C SER A 271 19.07 16.89 2.74
N LEU A 272 19.27 15.69 2.21
CA LEU A 272 18.95 14.42 2.87
C LEU A 272 20.22 13.58 2.90
N ALA A 273 20.58 13.04 4.06
CA ALA A 273 21.66 12.08 4.22
C ALA A 273 21.15 10.72 4.69
N CYS A 274 21.65 9.65 4.08
CA CYS A 274 21.28 8.28 4.44
C CYS A 274 22.48 7.34 4.40
N ILE A 275 22.39 6.24 5.15
CA ILE A 275 23.46 5.23 5.25
C ILE A 275 23.47 4.29 4.05
N GLU A 276 22.33 4.14 3.39
CA GLU A 276 22.15 3.33 2.20
C GLU A 276 22.78 4.00 0.99
N SER A 277 23.24 3.20 0.03
CA SER A 277 23.62 3.70 -1.30
C SER A 277 22.38 4.12 -2.08
N ARG A 278 22.56 4.90 -3.14
CA ARG A 278 21.45 5.32 -4.02
C ARG A 278 20.55 4.15 -4.48
N GLU A 279 21.13 3.01 -4.84
CA GLU A 279 20.42 1.84 -5.36
C GLU A 279 19.71 1.04 -4.27
N THR A 280 20.14 1.20 -3.02
CA THR A 280 19.65 0.43 -1.86
C THR A 280 18.78 1.27 -0.92
N MET A 281 18.54 2.54 -1.26
CA MET A 281 17.62 3.42 -0.54
C MET A 281 16.24 2.74 -0.38
N PRO A 282 15.66 2.74 0.83
CA PRO A 282 14.34 2.17 1.06
C PRO A 282 13.19 2.98 0.46
N ALA A 283 13.40 4.27 0.17
CA ALA A 283 12.40 5.11 -0.48
C ALA A 283 12.09 4.61 -1.90
N PHE A 284 10.85 4.80 -2.34
CA PHE A 284 10.48 4.41 -3.70
C PHE A 284 11.16 5.32 -4.72
N PRO A 285 11.70 4.78 -5.84
CA PRO A 285 12.41 5.59 -6.83
C PRO A 285 11.63 6.82 -7.30
N GLU A 286 10.32 6.69 -7.54
CA GLU A 286 9.49 7.82 -7.95
C GLU A 286 9.42 8.95 -6.92
N MET A 287 9.49 8.62 -5.63
CA MET A 287 9.46 9.62 -4.55
C MET A 287 10.81 10.35 -4.48
N ILE A 288 11.90 9.62 -4.72
CA ILE A 288 13.23 10.20 -4.81
C ILE A 288 13.31 11.18 -5.98
N ASP A 289 12.82 10.78 -7.16
CA ASP A 289 12.76 11.64 -8.35
C ASP A 289 11.93 12.92 -8.10
N LEU A 290 10.80 12.80 -7.38
CA LEU A 290 9.98 13.95 -6.99
C LEU A 290 10.72 14.89 -6.03
N ALA A 291 11.47 14.36 -5.06
CA ALA A 291 12.25 15.16 -4.12
C ALA A 291 13.35 15.95 -4.83
N GLU A 292 14.11 15.30 -5.72
CA GLU A 292 15.17 15.95 -6.51
C GLU A 292 14.60 17.01 -7.45
N ARG A 293 13.44 16.72 -8.08
CA ARG A 293 12.71 17.70 -8.90
C ARG A 293 12.29 18.94 -8.12
N GLU A 294 12.00 18.80 -6.83
CA GLU A 294 11.69 19.91 -5.91
C GLU A 294 12.94 20.58 -5.33
N GLY A 295 14.14 20.08 -5.64
CA GLY A 295 15.42 20.69 -5.25
C GLY A 295 16.12 20.06 -4.05
N VAL A 296 15.63 18.92 -3.54
CA VAL A 296 16.30 18.19 -2.44
C VAL A 296 17.63 17.61 -2.91
N LYS A 297 18.71 17.90 -2.20
CA LYS A 297 20.05 17.31 -2.45
C LYS A 297 20.20 16.02 -1.65
N ILE A 298 20.51 14.90 -2.30
CA ILE A 298 20.65 13.60 -1.63
C ILE A 298 22.13 13.24 -1.49
N TRP A 299 22.51 12.91 -0.25
CA TRP A 299 23.83 12.48 0.16
C TRP A 299 23.74 11.04 0.67
N ASP A 300 23.83 10.10 -0.25
CA ASP A 300 23.79 8.68 0.08
C ASP A 300 25.14 8.19 0.66
N SER A 301 25.12 7.00 1.25
CA SER A 301 26.31 6.36 1.84
C SER A 301 27.01 7.23 2.91
N LEU A 302 26.26 7.99 3.71
CA LEU A 302 26.75 8.83 4.81
C LEU A 302 26.04 8.53 6.13
N ALA A 303 26.83 8.22 7.17
CA ALA A 303 26.32 7.94 8.51
C ALA A 303 26.58 9.13 9.46
N PRO A 304 25.56 9.64 10.17
CA PRO A 304 25.76 10.69 11.16
C PRO A 304 26.53 10.17 12.37
N GLN A 305 27.55 10.92 12.79
CA GLN A 305 28.42 10.57 13.93
C GLN A 305 28.10 11.40 15.19
N ARG A 306 27.89 12.70 15.02
CA ARG A 306 27.45 13.62 16.08
C ARG A 306 26.83 14.88 15.49
N ILE A 307 26.01 15.54 16.29
CA ILE A 307 25.47 16.86 16.00
C ILE A 307 26.27 17.89 16.82
N LEU A 308 26.75 18.92 16.13
CA LEU A 308 27.48 20.04 16.72
C LEU A 308 26.52 21.18 17.00
N GLY A 309 26.74 21.90 18.10
CA GLY A 309 25.90 23.02 18.49
C GLY A 309 26.68 24.19 19.06
N LEU A 310 26.14 25.39 18.89
CA LEU A 310 26.66 26.60 19.52
C LEU A 310 26.30 26.55 21.01
N ASP A 311 27.30 26.68 21.88
CA ASP A 311 27.19 26.65 23.35
C ASP A 311 26.45 25.42 23.93
N GLY A 312 26.32 24.35 23.14
CA GLY A 312 25.57 23.14 23.51
C GLY A 312 24.06 23.33 23.57
N VAL A 313 23.50 24.39 22.97
CA VAL A 313 22.06 24.69 23.01
C VAL A 313 21.40 24.43 21.65
N LYS A 314 21.91 25.03 20.57
CA LYS A 314 21.30 24.96 19.23
C LYS A 314 22.20 24.25 18.24
N ALA A 315 21.65 23.30 17.48
CA ALA A 315 22.35 22.60 16.40
C ALA A 315 22.81 23.59 15.31
N THR A 316 24.05 23.43 14.86
CA THR A 316 24.66 24.28 13.82
C THR A 316 25.37 23.48 12.73
N ALA A 317 25.70 22.21 13.01
CA ALA A 317 26.29 21.33 12.02
C ALA A 317 26.08 19.85 12.37
N VAL A 318 26.23 18.98 11.37
CA VAL A 318 26.26 17.52 11.53
C VAL A 318 27.56 16.98 10.96
N GLU A 319 28.24 16.13 11.73
CA GLU A 319 29.36 15.35 11.24
C GLU A 319 28.85 14.03 10.64
N LEU A 320 29.19 13.83 9.36
CA LEU A 320 28.85 12.65 8.58
C LEU A 320 30.13 11.91 8.22
N GLN A 321 30.09 10.58 8.26
CA GLN A 321 31.19 9.71 7.83
C GLN A 321 30.77 8.82 6.69
N GLN A 322 31.66 8.64 5.70
CA GLN A 322 31.44 7.74 4.57
C GLN A 322 31.16 6.31 5.04
N VAL A 323 30.06 5.74 4.57
CA VAL A 323 29.70 4.34 4.69
C VAL A 323 30.41 3.55 3.60
N ALA A 324 31.11 2.48 3.99
CA ALA A 324 31.76 1.55 3.07
C ALA A 324 30.78 0.48 2.56
N HIS A 325 29.89 0.02 3.43
CA HIS A 325 28.85 -0.96 3.11
C HIS A 325 27.69 -0.84 4.08
N SER A 326 26.47 -0.98 3.57
CA SER A 326 25.23 -1.10 4.35
C SER A 326 24.40 -2.26 3.81
N GLU A 327 23.74 -2.98 4.70
CA GLU A 327 22.82 -4.06 4.35
C GLU A 327 21.53 -3.94 5.18
N ARG A 328 20.41 -4.33 4.58
CA ARG A 328 19.12 -4.35 5.26
C ARG A 328 18.60 -5.79 5.33
N ALA A 329 18.42 -6.28 6.55
CA ALA A 329 17.83 -7.59 6.80
C ALA A 329 16.34 -7.62 6.44
N SER A 330 15.79 -8.82 6.26
CA SER A 330 14.36 -9.03 5.92
C SER A 330 13.40 -8.51 6.98
N ASP A 331 13.85 -8.47 8.23
CA ASP A 331 13.12 -7.90 9.36
C ASP A 331 13.21 -6.35 9.39
N GLY A 332 13.96 -5.74 8.48
CA GLY A 332 14.13 -4.29 8.35
C GLY A 332 15.26 -3.69 9.19
N THR A 333 16.05 -4.51 9.92
CA THR A 333 17.28 -4.03 10.57
C THR A 333 18.28 -3.59 9.52
N VAL A 334 18.96 -2.47 9.74
CA VAL A 334 20.05 -2.03 8.88
C VAL A 334 21.37 -2.10 9.66
N THR A 335 22.35 -2.77 9.08
CA THR A 335 23.74 -2.83 9.58
C THR A 335 24.65 -2.14 8.57
N TRP A 336 25.70 -1.47 9.05
CA TRP A 336 26.65 -0.77 8.18
C TRP A 336 28.05 -0.75 8.75
N THR A 337 29.02 -0.47 7.88
CA THR A 337 30.43 -0.29 8.22
C THR A 337 30.93 1.03 7.67
N LEU A 338 31.80 1.70 8.42
CA LEU A 338 32.36 3.00 8.07
C LEU A 338 33.68 2.83 7.32
N LEU A 339 33.93 3.73 6.38
CA LEU A 339 35.24 3.82 5.71
C LEU A 339 36.29 4.26 6.74
N LYS A 340 37.37 3.48 6.85
CA LYS A 340 38.48 3.73 7.79
C LYS A 340 39.49 4.73 7.22
N ASP A 341 39.01 5.91 6.84
CA ASP A 341 39.84 7.03 6.37
C ASP A 341 39.48 8.29 7.18
N PRO A 342 40.43 8.94 7.87
CA PRO A 342 40.20 10.21 8.57
C PRO A 342 39.66 11.33 7.68
N ASN A 343 39.97 11.31 6.37
CA ASN A 343 39.43 12.28 5.40
C ASN A 343 37.99 11.97 4.96
N ALA A 344 37.41 10.87 5.43
CA ALA A 344 36.03 10.48 5.14
C ALA A 344 35.00 11.16 6.06
N LEU A 345 35.44 12.01 6.98
CA LEU A 345 34.58 12.87 7.80
C LEU A 345 34.25 14.17 7.06
N ARG A 346 32.98 14.53 7.04
CA ARG A 346 32.48 15.79 6.48
C ARG A 346 31.61 16.47 7.52
N THR A 347 31.78 17.77 7.67
CA THR A 347 30.92 18.60 8.51
C THR A 347 30.00 19.41 7.62
N ILE A 348 28.69 19.27 7.82
CA ILE A 348 27.66 19.98 7.07
C ILE A 348 27.02 21.00 8.00
N GLU A 349 27.13 22.28 7.68
CA GLU A 349 26.47 23.37 8.41
C GLU A 349 24.96 23.36 8.12
N VAL A 350 24.16 23.53 9.18
CA VAL A 350 22.70 23.44 9.15
C VAL A 350 22.07 24.37 10.19
N ASP A 351 20.87 24.85 9.89
CA ASP A 351 20.03 25.62 10.81
C ASP A 351 19.01 24.73 11.53
N TRP A 352 18.67 23.58 10.92
CA TRP A 352 17.77 22.59 11.49
C TRP A 352 18.07 21.17 10.94
N ILE A 353 17.68 20.15 11.71
CA ILE A 353 17.91 18.75 11.40
C ILE A 353 16.59 17.99 11.49
N GLY A 354 16.18 17.34 10.41
CA GLY A 354 15.04 16.44 10.38
C GLY A 354 15.47 14.99 10.65
N VAL A 355 14.82 14.27 11.55
CA VAL A 355 15.19 12.88 11.90
C VAL A 355 14.09 11.89 11.50
N ALA A 356 14.39 11.04 10.52
CA ALA A 356 13.44 10.11 9.89
C ALA A 356 14.01 8.67 9.80
N ILE A 357 14.57 8.17 10.90
CA ILE A 357 15.28 6.87 10.96
C ILE A 357 14.42 5.68 11.40
N GLY A 358 13.09 5.82 11.35
CA GLY A 358 12.14 4.77 11.71
C GLY A 358 11.15 5.15 12.81
N GLN A 359 10.25 4.22 13.10
CA GLN A 359 9.14 4.41 14.03
C GLN A 359 9.21 3.38 15.17
N LYS A 360 8.59 3.70 16.30
CA LYS A 360 8.46 2.83 17.47
C LYS A 360 7.01 2.79 17.92
N VAL A 361 6.59 1.65 18.42
CA VAL A 361 5.30 1.51 19.07
C VAL A 361 5.39 2.11 20.46
N SER A 362 4.41 2.94 20.82
CA SER A 362 4.22 3.39 22.20
C SER A 362 3.08 2.58 22.79
N MET A 363 3.41 1.55 23.57
CA MET A 363 2.42 0.83 24.37
C MET A 363 2.00 1.71 25.55
N GLY A 364 0.78 1.54 26.02
CA GLY A 364 0.30 2.18 27.23
C GLY A 364 -0.67 1.27 27.97
N GLY A 365 -0.60 1.32 29.30
CA GLY A 365 -1.49 0.56 30.19
C GLY A 365 -1.43 -0.95 30.00
N ASP A 366 -2.59 -1.60 29.86
CA ASP A 366 -2.66 -3.07 29.89
C ASP A 366 -2.09 -3.77 28.65
N LEU A 367 -1.79 -3.03 27.59
CA LEU A 367 -1.05 -3.53 26.43
C LEU A 367 0.38 -3.94 26.77
N GLU A 368 0.99 -3.35 27.80
CA GLU A 368 2.35 -3.71 28.24
C GLU A 368 2.42 -5.10 28.88
N ASN A 369 1.27 -5.65 29.30
CA ASN A 369 1.19 -6.99 29.89
C ASN A 369 1.11 -8.10 28.83
N LEU A 370 0.99 -7.75 27.54
CA LEU A 370 1.01 -8.71 26.45
C LEU A 370 2.45 -9.10 26.09
N ASN A 371 2.61 -10.21 25.38
CA ASN A 371 3.92 -10.61 24.89
C ASN A 371 4.47 -9.58 23.87
N ILE A 372 5.66 -9.06 24.16
CA ILE A 372 6.35 -8.04 23.38
C ILE A 372 7.64 -8.62 22.80
N SER A 373 7.91 -8.31 21.52
CA SER A 373 9.14 -8.70 20.85
C SER A 373 10.34 -7.90 21.35
N ARG A 374 11.57 -8.32 21.04
CA ARG A 374 12.79 -7.53 21.32
C ARG A 374 12.78 -6.12 20.73
N ARG A 375 11.88 -5.83 19.80
CA ARG A 375 11.75 -4.55 19.09
C ARG A 375 10.69 -3.63 19.70
N GLY A 376 10.03 -4.05 20.78
CA GLY A 376 8.98 -3.26 21.42
C GLY A 376 7.64 -3.29 20.68
N THR A 377 7.39 -4.33 19.87
CA THR A 377 6.11 -4.56 19.16
C THR A 377 5.35 -5.72 19.77
N LEU A 378 4.03 -5.79 19.60
CA LEU A 378 3.26 -6.97 20.03
C LEU A 378 3.67 -8.20 19.22
N THR A 379 3.70 -9.36 19.89
CA THR A 379 3.78 -10.66 19.23
C THR A 379 2.38 -11.23 19.06
N VAL A 380 2.09 -11.74 17.88
CA VAL A 380 0.85 -12.45 17.58
C VAL A 380 1.15 -13.82 16.99
N ASP A 381 0.21 -14.73 17.15
CA ASP A 381 0.19 -15.94 16.34
C ASP A 381 0.09 -15.53 14.85
N PRO A 382 1.02 -15.95 13.98
CA PRO A 382 1.05 -15.52 12.58
C PRO A 382 -0.14 -16.05 11.76
N GLU A 383 -0.76 -17.15 12.20
CA GLU A 383 -1.90 -17.79 11.56
C GLU A 383 -3.23 -17.16 11.99
N TYR A 384 -3.33 -16.79 13.28
CA TYR A 384 -4.59 -16.36 13.90
C TYR A 384 -4.63 -14.88 14.27
N SER A 385 -3.51 -14.17 14.20
CA SER A 385 -3.38 -12.76 14.65
C SER A 385 -3.81 -12.55 16.12
N VAL A 386 -3.83 -13.61 16.93
CA VAL A 386 -4.20 -13.60 18.35
C VAL A 386 -2.99 -13.22 19.18
N THR A 387 -3.19 -12.39 20.21
CA THR A 387 -2.14 -12.02 21.18
C THR A 387 -1.97 -13.10 22.26
N SER A 388 -1.18 -12.83 23.30
CA SER A 388 -1.10 -13.72 24.47
C SER A 388 -2.37 -13.72 25.34
N ALA A 389 -3.33 -12.82 25.09
CA ALA A 389 -4.58 -12.72 25.83
C ALA A 389 -5.79 -13.13 24.97
N GLU A 390 -6.66 -13.96 25.54
CA GLU A 390 -7.88 -14.41 24.86
C GLU A 390 -8.82 -13.23 24.57
N GLY A 391 -9.42 -13.24 23.37
CA GLY A 391 -10.31 -12.18 22.90
C GLY A 391 -9.60 -10.92 22.42
N ILE A 392 -8.26 -10.85 22.52
CA ILE A 392 -7.45 -9.70 22.07
C ILE A 392 -6.59 -10.11 20.86
N TYR A 393 -6.75 -9.37 19.78
CA TYR A 393 -6.06 -9.54 18.50
C TYR A 393 -5.21 -8.31 18.20
N ALA A 394 -4.19 -8.41 17.35
CA ALA A 394 -3.42 -7.25 16.91
C ALA A 394 -3.03 -7.33 15.43
N ALA A 395 -3.00 -6.17 14.76
CA ALA A 395 -2.68 -6.07 13.33
C ALA A 395 -2.10 -4.70 12.93
N GLY A 396 -1.34 -4.66 11.83
CA GLY A 396 -0.66 -3.45 11.33
C GLY A 396 0.68 -3.20 12.01
N ASP A 397 1.17 -1.96 11.99
CA ASP A 397 2.52 -1.62 12.47
C ASP A 397 2.74 -1.80 13.99
N VAL A 398 1.68 -2.14 14.75
CA VAL A 398 1.80 -2.51 16.17
C VAL A 398 2.47 -3.88 16.35
N VAL A 399 2.45 -4.73 15.32
CA VAL A 399 3.13 -6.04 15.29
C VAL A 399 4.43 -5.96 14.47
N ALA A 400 5.33 -6.92 14.67
CA ALA A 400 6.71 -6.91 14.14
C ALA A 400 6.86 -7.09 12.61
N VAL A 401 6.16 -6.29 11.80
CA VAL A 401 6.29 -6.30 10.34
C VAL A 401 6.28 -4.84 9.85
N PRO A 402 7.41 -4.31 9.32
CA PRO A 402 7.39 -3.06 8.58
C PRO A 402 6.35 -3.18 7.47
N SER A 403 5.30 -2.36 7.50
CA SER A 403 4.18 -2.54 6.59
C SER A 403 3.90 -1.29 5.76
N THR A 404 3.63 -1.51 4.49
CA THR A 404 3.01 -0.53 3.62
C THR A 404 1.51 -0.43 3.94
N VAL A 405 0.84 0.63 3.48
CA VAL A 405 -0.61 0.82 3.68
C VAL A 405 -1.42 -0.43 3.26
N THR A 406 -1.05 -1.06 2.16
CA THR A 406 -1.71 -2.29 1.67
C THR A 406 -1.46 -3.51 2.55
N GLU A 407 -0.28 -3.63 3.15
CA GLU A 407 0.06 -4.74 4.06
C GLU A 407 -0.61 -4.56 5.42
N ALA A 408 -0.69 -3.34 5.93
CA ALA A 408 -1.45 -3.00 7.12
C ALA A 408 -2.93 -3.35 6.96
N MET A 409 -3.55 -2.92 5.86
CA MET A 409 -4.94 -3.30 5.54
C MET A 409 -5.09 -4.82 5.42
N ALA A 410 -4.17 -5.51 4.73
CA ALA A 410 -4.21 -6.97 4.61
C ALA A 410 -4.12 -7.68 5.97
N ALA A 411 -3.30 -7.16 6.90
CA ALA A 411 -3.23 -7.67 8.27
C ALA A 411 -4.55 -7.47 9.02
N GLY A 412 -5.16 -6.29 8.90
CA GLY A 412 -6.48 -6.01 9.48
C GLY A 412 -7.56 -6.97 8.99
N ARG A 413 -7.61 -7.23 7.67
CA ARG A 413 -8.54 -8.19 7.07
C ARG A 413 -8.31 -9.62 7.58
N ARG A 414 -7.06 -10.05 7.71
CA ARG A 414 -6.74 -11.36 8.30
C ARG A 414 -7.23 -11.46 9.75
N ALA A 415 -7.02 -10.42 10.54
CA ALA A 415 -7.50 -10.38 11.92
C ALA A 415 -9.05 -10.40 12.00
N ALA A 416 -9.75 -9.67 11.10
CA ALA A 416 -11.21 -9.72 11.01
C ALA A 416 -11.75 -11.14 10.75
N LEU A 417 -11.14 -11.86 9.79
CA LEU A 417 -11.51 -13.24 9.50
C LEU A 417 -11.21 -14.19 10.67
N ALA A 418 -10.09 -13.98 11.38
CA ALA A 418 -9.75 -14.79 12.55
C ALA A 418 -10.76 -14.57 13.70
N ILE A 419 -11.14 -13.31 13.95
CA ILE A 419 -12.18 -12.95 14.93
C ILE A 419 -13.51 -13.63 14.58
N ASP A 420 -13.96 -13.50 13.33
CA ASP A 420 -15.21 -14.10 12.85
C ASP A 420 -15.30 -15.60 13.13
N ARG A 421 -14.24 -16.32 12.77
CA ARG A 421 -14.17 -17.78 12.93
C ARG A 421 -14.13 -18.21 14.40
N ARG A 422 -13.35 -17.50 15.22
CA ARG A 422 -13.28 -17.78 16.66
C ARG A 422 -14.64 -17.57 17.33
N LEU A 423 -15.35 -16.50 16.97
CA LEU A 423 -16.68 -16.22 17.50
C LEU A 423 -17.74 -17.23 17.02
N GLN A 424 -17.55 -17.85 15.86
CA GLN A 424 -18.40 -18.95 15.37
C GLN A 424 -18.06 -20.33 15.98
N GLY A 425 -17.11 -20.42 16.92
CA GLY A 425 -16.70 -21.68 17.53
C GLY A 425 -15.83 -22.57 16.64
N GLY A 426 -15.35 -22.06 15.50
CA GLY A 426 -14.43 -22.77 14.63
C GLY A 426 -12.98 -22.60 15.08
N ALA A 427 -12.13 -23.59 14.75
CA ALA A 427 -10.70 -23.33 14.63
C ALA A 427 -10.49 -22.38 13.45
N ALA A 428 -9.67 -21.35 13.60
CA ALA A 428 -9.32 -20.55 12.44
C ALA A 428 -8.57 -21.46 11.43
N PRO A 429 -8.99 -21.55 10.16
CA PRO A 429 -8.23 -22.20 9.12
C PRO A 429 -6.84 -21.59 9.05
N PRO A 430 -5.81 -22.42 8.84
CA PRO A 430 -4.51 -21.91 8.51
C PRO A 430 -4.62 -20.94 7.34
N PHE A 431 -4.02 -19.76 7.50
CA PHE A 431 -3.63 -18.98 6.34
C PHE A 431 -2.51 -19.75 5.64
N MET A 432 -2.88 -20.83 4.95
CA MET A 432 -2.00 -21.46 3.99
C MET A 432 -1.90 -20.50 2.82
N TYR A 433 -0.79 -19.75 2.78
CA TYR A 433 -0.34 -19.17 1.53
C TYR A 433 -0.14 -20.34 0.54
N GLN A 434 -1.16 -20.60 -0.26
CA GLN A 434 -0.97 -21.39 -1.46
C GLN A 434 -0.47 -20.43 -2.53
N PRO A 435 0.76 -20.60 -3.03
CA PRO A 435 1.23 -19.80 -4.15
C PRO A 435 0.25 -20.00 -5.30
N ALA A 436 -0.42 -18.93 -5.69
CA ALA A 436 -1.36 -19.00 -6.80
C ALA A 436 -0.61 -19.46 -8.06
N LYS A 437 -1.20 -20.37 -8.83
CA LYS A 437 -0.70 -20.66 -10.18
C LYS A 437 -0.84 -19.38 -11.00
N THR A 438 0.30 -18.80 -11.35
CA THR A 438 0.39 -17.58 -12.13
C THR A 438 0.98 -17.95 -13.49
N GLY A 439 0.46 -17.37 -14.58
CA GLY A 439 0.92 -17.66 -15.95
C GLY A 439 2.29 -17.08 -16.29
N ARG A 440 3.28 -17.23 -15.39
CA ARG A 440 4.57 -16.53 -15.46
C ARG A 440 5.44 -16.94 -16.64
N ASP A 441 5.23 -18.10 -17.25
CA ASP A 441 6.13 -18.61 -18.30
C ASP A 441 5.57 -18.46 -19.72
N ILE A 442 4.46 -17.73 -19.87
CA ILE A 442 3.75 -17.62 -21.16
C ILE A 442 3.89 -16.18 -21.67
N LEU A 443 4.84 -15.98 -22.60
CA LEU A 443 5.11 -14.68 -23.21
C LEU A 443 4.02 -14.34 -24.25
N PRO A 444 3.43 -13.13 -24.19
CA PRO A 444 2.56 -12.64 -25.24
C PRO A 444 3.35 -12.33 -26.52
N HIS A 445 2.74 -12.54 -27.69
CA HIS A 445 3.31 -12.18 -28.98
C HIS A 445 2.31 -11.46 -29.89
N GLY A 446 2.79 -10.81 -30.95
CA GLY A 446 1.93 -10.16 -31.94
C GLY A 446 1.06 -9.06 -31.33
N ILE A 447 1.54 -8.46 -30.23
CA ILE A 447 0.92 -7.30 -29.59
C ILE A 447 1.77 -6.10 -29.97
N GLU A 448 1.14 -5.12 -30.59
CA GLU A 448 1.82 -3.87 -30.94
C GLU A 448 2.17 -3.08 -29.66
N PRO A 449 3.42 -2.61 -29.53
CA PRO A 449 3.80 -1.70 -28.47
C PRO A 449 2.96 -0.43 -28.50
N THR A 450 2.58 0.04 -27.33
CA THR A 450 1.78 1.27 -27.15
C THR A 450 2.40 2.10 -26.03
N SER A 451 2.28 3.42 -26.14
CA SER A 451 2.80 4.33 -25.11
C SER A 451 2.03 4.17 -23.80
N CYS A 452 2.77 4.08 -22.70
CA CYS A 452 2.22 4.19 -21.34
C CYS A 452 2.02 5.68 -21.02
N PRO A 453 0.82 6.12 -20.61
CA PRO A 453 0.62 7.50 -20.21
C PRO A 453 1.42 7.80 -18.96
N VAL A 454 2.10 8.94 -18.99
CA VAL A 454 2.84 9.47 -17.84
C VAL A 454 1.85 10.18 -16.93
N MET A 455 1.96 9.95 -15.61
CA MET A 455 1.17 10.67 -14.61
C MET A 455 1.42 12.18 -14.76
N PRO A 456 0.40 12.99 -15.06
CA PRO A 456 0.57 14.43 -15.10
C PRO A 456 0.97 14.95 -13.72
N LEU A 457 2.01 15.78 -13.69
CA LEU A 457 2.55 16.36 -12.47
C LEU A 457 2.42 17.87 -12.50
N ARG A 458 2.10 18.46 -11.37
CA ARG A 458 2.29 19.89 -11.11
C ARG A 458 3.76 20.27 -11.34
N SER A 459 4.01 21.50 -11.79
CA SER A 459 5.38 21.98 -12.00
C SER A 459 6.11 22.10 -10.66
N ALA A 460 7.43 21.92 -10.64
CA ALA A 460 8.21 22.01 -9.40
C ALA A 460 7.99 23.36 -8.68
N GLY A 461 8.02 24.46 -9.43
CA GLY A 461 7.82 25.81 -8.90
C GLY A 461 6.43 26.08 -8.33
N GLU A 462 5.39 25.34 -8.76
CA GLU A 462 4.06 25.40 -8.15
C GLU A 462 3.93 24.43 -6.98
N SER A 463 4.50 23.22 -7.09
CA SER A 463 4.44 22.18 -6.05
C SER A 463 5.04 22.64 -4.73
N ILE A 464 6.14 23.39 -4.77
CA ILE A 464 6.82 23.88 -3.56
C ILE A 464 6.08 25.03 -2.86
N ARG A 465 5.09 25.66 -3.50
CA ARG A 465 4.38 26.84 -2.96
C ARG A 465 3.26 26.48 -1.99
N GLY A 466 2.95 25.19 -1.82
CA GLY A 466 1.89 24.77 -0.92
C GLY A 466 1.70 23.26 -0.88
N PHE A 467 0.59 22.88 -0.27
CA PHE A 467 0.26 21.49 0.06
C PHE A 467 -0.76 20.86 -0.90
N GLN A 468 -0.99 21.47 -2.07
CA GLN A 468 -1.85 20.89 -3.10
C GLN A 468 -1.22 19.63 -3.71
N GLU A 469 -2.06 18.70 -4.18
CA GLU A 469 -1.58 17.47 -4.82
C GLU A 469 -0.57 17.75 -5.92
N VAL A 470 0.54 16.99 -5.90
CA VAL A 470 1.60 17.09 -6.92
C VAL A 470 1.27 16.24 -8.14
N GLU A 471 0.83 14.99 -7.94
CA GLU A 471 0.28 14.19 -9.02
C GLU A 471 -1.16 14.67 -9.32
N LEU A 472 -1.51 14.88 -10.58
CA LEU A 472 -2.82 15.44 -10.98
C LEU A 472 -3.85 14.40 -11.42
N GLY A 473 -3.45 13.12 -11.54
CA GLY A 473 -4.32 12.05 -12.04
C GLY A 473 -4.41 12.01 -13.57
N PHE A 474 -4.99 10.93 -14.09
CA PHE A 474 -5.20 10.75 -15.53
C PHE A 474 -6.45 11.47 -16.02
N SER A 475 -6.46 11.88 -17.29
CA SER A 475 -7.72 12.19 -17.98
C SER A 475 -8.50 10.91 -18.27
N LEU A 476 -9.78 11.06 -18.66
CA LEU A 476 -10.61 9.94 -19.10
C LEU A 476 -9.98 9.20 -20.29
N GLU A 477 -9.47 9.93 -21.28
CA GLU A 477 -8.84 9.36 -22.47
C GLU A 477 -7.58 8.57 -22.10
N GLN A 478 -6.74 9.12 -21.21
CA GLN A 478 -5.54 8.45 -20.72
C GLN A 478 -5.88 7.17 -19.95
N ALA A 479 -6.86 7.24 -19.04
CA ALA A 479 -7.25 6.09 -18.23
C ALA A 479 -7.85 4.96 -19.08
N VAL A 480 -8.73 5.28 -20.05
CA VAL A 480 -9.30 4.28 -20.96
C VAL A 480 -8.24 3.68 -21.88
N ALA A 481 -7.35 4.51 -22.44
CA ALA A 481 -6.25 4.04 -23.28
C ALA A 481 -5.32 3.10 -22.51
N GLU A 482 -4.99 3.46 -21.26
CA GLU A 482 -4.15 2.65 -20.40
C GLU A 482 -4.80 1.34 -20.00
N ALA A 483 -6.09 1.37 -19.62
CA ALA A 483 -6.83 0.16 -19.28
C ALA A 483 -6.90 -0.83 -20.44
N LYS A 484 -7.03 -0.34 -21.68
CA LYS A 484 -7.03 -1.15 -22.92
C LYS A 484 -5.68 -1.82 -23.21
N ARG A 485 -4.57 -1.39 -22.60
CA ARG A 485 -3.27 -2.08 -22.70
C ARG A 485 -3.21 -3.39 -21.92
N CYS A 486 -4.18 -3.66 -21.04
CA CYS A 486 -4.22 -4.89 -20.25
C CYS A 486 -4.24 -6.16 -21.10
N LEU A 487 -3.40 -7.13 -20.73
CA LEU A 487 -3.26 -8.41 -21.44
C LEU A 487 -4.26 -9.49 -21.01
N ARG A 488 -5.01 -9.26 -19.92
CA ARG A 488 -5.98 -10.21 -19.35
C ARG A 488 -5.38 -11.61 -19.10
N CYS A 489 -4.36 -11.65 -18.24
CA CYS A 489 -3.57 -12.83 -17.89
C CYS A 489 -4.30 -13.92 -17.08
N LYS A 490 -5.57 -13.76 -16.68
CA LYS A 490 -6.39 -14.75 -15.94
C LYS A 490 -7.60 -15.22 -16.76
N THR A 491 -8.42 -14.30 -17.26
CA THR A 491 -9.65 -14.56 -18.05
C THR A 491 -9.41 -14.37 -19.54
N CYS A 492 -8.35 -14.99 -20.07
CA CYS A 492 -8.01 -14.91 -21.48
C CYS A 492 -9.01 -15.70 -22.35
N LEU A 493 -10.07 -15.01 -22.80
CA LEU A 493 -11.04 -15.48 -23.81
C LEU A 493 -10.83 -14.79 -25.16
N ARG A 494 -9.64 -14.24 -25.42
CA ARG A 494 -9.32 -13.50 -26.66
C ARG A 494 -9.59 -14.29 -27.93
N CYS A 495 -9.47 -15.62 -27.89
CA CYS A 495 -9.84 -16.45 -29.04
C CYS A 495 -11.33 -16.34 -29.38
N LEU A 496 -12.23 -16.25 -28.39
CA LEU A 496 -13.66 -16.00 -28.61
C LEU A 496 -13.89 -14.57 -29.13
N GLU A 497 -13.26 -13.58 -28.49
CA GLU A 497 -13.50 -12.15 -28.77
C GLU A 497 -12.96 -11.70 -30.14
N MET A 498 -11.73 -12.09 -30.47
CA MET A 498 -11.07 -11.64 -31.70
C MET A 498 -11.48 -12.44 -32.92
N THR A 499 -11.70 -13.76 -32.78
CA THR A 499 -12.06 -14.59 -33.94
C THR A 499 -13.56 -14.57 -34.22
N ARG A 500 -14.39 -14.34 -33.18
CA ARG A 500 -15.85 -14.52 -33.23
C ARG A 500 -16.27 -15.85 -33.88
N CYS A 501 -15.42 -16.87 -33.78
CA CYS A 501 -15.65 -18.15 -34.41
C CYS A 501 -16.76 -18.89 -33.65
N VAL A 502 -17.81 -19.29 -34.37
CA VAL A 502 -18.96 -20.02 -33.82
C VAL A 502 -18.57 -21.37 -33.21
N ALA A 503 -17.44 -21.94 -33.61
CA ALA A 503 -16.91 -23.16 -33.04
C ALA A 503 -16.34 -22.97 -31.63
N PHE A 504 -16.02 -21.74 -31.20
CA PHE A 504 -15.62 -21.52 -29.82
C PHE A 504 -16.83 -21.41 -28.92
N VAL A 505 -16.92 -22.35 -27.97
CA VAL A 505 -17.93 -22.33 -26.92
C VAL A 505 -17.25 -22.11 -25.57
N PRO A 506 -17.71 -21.14 -24.75
CA PRO A 506 -17.23 -21.01 -23.38
C PRO A 506 -17.75 -22.20 -22.57
N VAL A 507 -16.85 -22.84 -21.83
CA VAL A 507 -17.19 -23.87 -20.84
C VAL A 507 -16.85 -23.36 -19.45
N SER A 508 -17.74 -23.59 -18.50
CA SER A 508 -17.49 -23.28 -17.10
C SER A 508 -16.77 -24.45 -16.46
N ASN A 509 -15.64 -24.18 -15.81
CA ASN A 509 -14.89 -25.14 -15.01
C ASN A 509 -14.48 -24.49 -13.69
N ASN A 510 -14.94 -25.03 -12.56
CA ASN A 510 -14.71 -24.46 -11.22
C ASN A 510 -15.04 -22.96 -11.10
N GLY A 511 -16.13 -22.52 -11.75
CA GLY A 511 -16.55 -21.12 -11.76
C GLY A 511 -15.75 -20.20 -12.70
N LYS A 512 -14.77 -20.73 -13.44
CA LYS A 512 -13.99 -20.00 -14.44
C LYS A 512 -14.45 -20.36 -15.85
N GLN A 513 -14.57 -19.36 -16.73
CA GLN A 513 -14.81 -19.60 -18.14
C GLN A 513 -13.51 -19.93 -18.88
N SER A 514 -13.56 -21.01 -19.65
CA SER A 514 -12.47 -21.44 -20.51
C SER A 514 -12.97 -21.73 -21.93
N PRO A 515 -12.17 -21.49 -22.97
CA PRO A 515 -12.58 -21.78 -24.35
C PRO A 515 -12.52 -23.29 -24.62
N ARG A 516 -13.49 -23.81 -25.37
CA ARG A 516 -13.48 -25.13 -26.02
C ARG A 516 -13.82 -24.97 -27.50
N ILE A 517 -13.19 -25.77 -28.36
CA ILE A 517 -13.53 -25.85 -29.79
C ILE A 517 -14.54 -26.98 -29.98
N ALA A 518 -15.73 -26.66 -30.47
CA ALA A 518 -16.76 -27.60 -30.89
C ALA A 518 -16.38 -28.13 -32.29
N GLY A 519 -15.94 -29.39 -32.35
CA GLY A 519 -15.38 -29.99 -33.57
C GLY A 519 -16.40 -30.08 -34.71
N ASP A 520 -17.67 -30.27 -34.38
CA ASP A 520 -18.82 -30.29 -35.29
C ASP A 520 -19.10 -28.94 -35.97
N LEU A 521 -18.62 -27.83 -35.38
CA LEU A 521 -18.76 -26.48 -35.94
C LEU A 521 -17.46 -25.95 -36.55
N CYS A 522 -16.37 -26.72 -36.51
CA CYS A 522 -15.03 -26.25 -36.86
C CYS A 522 -14.66 -26.56 -38.31
N GLU A 523 -14.43 -25.52 -39.11
CA GLU A 523 -13.97 -25.64 -40.51
C GLU A 523 -12.43 -25.75 -40.67
N ALA A 524 -11.69 -25.97 -39.58
CA ALA A 524 -10.22 -26.15 -39.58
C ALA A 524 -9.39 -25.03 -40.25
N CYS A 525 -9.91 -23.80 -40.41
CA CYS A 525 -9.22 -22.69 -41.07
C CYS A 525 -7.95 -22.15 -40.38
N GLY A 526 -7.65 -22.64 -39.16
CA GLY A 526 -6.46 -22.28 -38.39
C GLY A 526 -6.33 -20.82 -37.95
N ARG A 527 -7.38 -20.00 -38.10
CA ARG A 527 -7.37 -18.59 -37.64
C ARG A 527 -7.16 -18.49 -36.13
N CYS A 528 -7.72 -19.42 -35.35
CA CYS A 528 -7.57 -19.47 -33.91
C CYS A 528 -6.12 -19.68 -33.46
N ALA A 529 -5.39 -20.60 -34.10
CA ALA A 529 -3.97 -20.84 -33.85
C ALA A 529 -3.12 -19.60 -34.12
N ARG A 530 -3.35 -18.94 -35.26
CA ARG A 530 -2.64 -17.70 -35.65
C ARG A 530 -2.96 -16.50 -34.75
N SER A 531 -4.19 -16.41 -34.26
CA SER A 531 -4.66 -15.27 -33.44
C SER A 531 -4.35 -15.43 -31.95
N CYS A 532 -3.97 -16.62 -31.50
CA CYS A 532 -3.65 -16.85 -30.09
C CYS A 532 -2.32 -16.17 -29.74
N ILE A 533 -2.37 -15.03 -29.05
CA ILE A 533 -1.18 -14.26 -28.62
C ILE A 533 -0.22 -15.04 -27.70
N TYR A 534 -0.62 -16.23 -27.24
CA TYR A 534 0.16 -17.08 -26.34
C TYR A 534 0.62 -18.40 -26.99
N ARG A 535 0.32 -18.65 -28.28
CA ARG A 535 0.60 -19.92 -28.99
C ARG A 535 0.08 -21.18 -28.30
N ASN A 536 -1.07 -21.08 -27.66
CA ASN A 536 -1.67 -22.20 -26.92
C ASN A 536 -2.69 -23.00 -27.75
N ILE A 537 -2.78 -22.74 -29.06
CA ILE A 537 -3.67 -23.46 -29.96
C ILE A 537 -2.83 -23.98 -31.13
N TYR A 538 -2.79 -25.29 -31.30
CA TYR A 538 -2.01 -25.95 -32.35
C TYR A 538 -2.92 -26.51 -33.42
N LEU A 539 -2.46 -26.46 -34.67
CA LEU A 539 -3.09 -27.17 -35.77
C LEU A 539 -2.73 -28.66 -35.64
N THR A 540 -3.73 -29.51 -35.84
CA THR A 540 -3.64 -30.97 -35.78
C THR A 540 -3.56 -31.57 -37.16
#